data_AF-A0A2T1E7K0-F1
#
_entry.id   AF-A0A2T1E7K0-F1
#
_cell.length_a   1.000
_cell.length_b   1.000
_cell.length_c   1.000
_cell.angle_alpha   90.00
_cell.angle_beta   90.00
_cell.angle_gamma   90.00
#
_symmetry.space_group_name_H-M   'P 1'
#
loop_
_entity.id
_entity.type
_entity.pdbx_description
1 polymer ?
#
loop_
_entity_poly.entity_id
_entity_poly.type
_entity_poly.pdbx_seq_one_letter_code
_entity_poly.pdbx_strand_id
1 'polypeptide(L)' 'MDQVTELTLEQAFSLRRFADQVERMSHEQAQVLLIEQYRQMLLRETLYRDLLKQEWQLDTGFASL' A
#
# COMPACT_ATOMS: atom_id res chain seq x y z
N MET A 1 -15.10 1.91 14.86
CA MET A 1 -14.47 1.72 13.53
C MET A 1 -13.48 0.58 13.70
N ASP A 2 -13.94 -0.59 14.14
CA ASP A 2 -13.08 -1.54 14.86
C ASP A 2 -12.94 -2.89 14.14
N GLN A 3 -13.42 -2.97 12.88
CA GLN A 3 -13.35 -4.17 12.04
C GLN A 3 -12.44 -4.03 10.81
N VAL A 4 -11.77 -2.88 10.63
CA VAL A 4 -11.12 -2.51 9.34
C VAL A 4 -9.70 -3.09 9.17
N THR A 5 -9.18 -3.81 10.15
CA THR A 5 -7.76 -4.22 10.18
C THR A 5 -7.51 -5.70 9.95
N GLU A 6 -8.55 -6.53 9.80
CA GLU A 6 -8.38 -7.95 9.52
C GLU A 6 -8.20 -8.19 8.02
N LEU A 7 -7.21 -9.01 7.67
CA LEU A 7 -7.03 -9.47 6.30
C LEU A 7 -8.19 -10.40 5.92
N THR A 8 -8.70 -10.26 4.70
CA THR A 8 -9.59 -11.30 4.15
C THR A 8 -8.83 -12.62 4.00
N LEU A 9 -9.55 -13.73 3.84
CA LEU A 9 -8.93 -15.05 3.63
C LEU A 9 -7.95 -15.04 2.44
N GLU A 10 -8.32 -14.38 1.35
CA GLU A 10 -7.50 -14.25 0.15
C GLU A 10 -6.26 -13.40 0.39
N GLN A 11 -6.38 -12.32 1.15
CA GLN A 11 -5.25 -11.48 1.53
C GLN A 11 -4.28 -12.22 2.45
N ALA A 12 -4.80 -12.99 3.42
CA ALA A 12 -3.99 -13.83 4.29
C ALA A 12 -3.26 -14.94 3.49
N PHE A 13 -3.95 -15.58 2.54
CA PHE A 13 -3.35 -16.56 1.64
C PHE A 13 -2.25 -15.93 0.76
N SER A 14 -2.51 -14.74 0.21
CA SER A 14 -1.53 -13.98 -0.56
C SER A 14 -0.29 -13.64 0.27
N LEU A 15 -0.49 -13.18 1.52
CA LEU A 15 0.60 -12.91 2.45
C LEU A 15 1.43 -14.15 2.74
N ARG A 16 0.78 -15.31 2.97
CA ARG A 16 1.50 -16.58 3.18
C ARG A 16 2.34 -16.96 1.96
N ARG A 17 1.77 -16.85 0.76
CA ARG A 17 2.49 -17.14 -0.49
C ARG A 17 3.70 -16.21 -0.68
N PHE A 18 3.55 -14.94 -0.34
CA PHE A 18 4.65 -13.98 -0.41
C PHE A 18 5.76 -14.32 0.60
N ALA A 19 5.41 -14.70 1.83
CA ALA A 19 6.38 -15.16 2.83
C ALA A 19 7.20 -16.37 2.34
N ASP A 20 6.53 -17.40 1.80
CA ASP A 20 7.20 -18.57 1.23
C ASP A 20 8.14 -18.22 0.05
N GLN A 21 7.90 -17.09 -0.63
CA GLN A 21 8.80 -16.58 -1.69
C GLN A 21 10.00 -15.85 -1.10
N VAL A 22 9.77 -14.97 -0.11
CA VAL A 22 10.83 -14.22 0.57
C VAL A 22 11.83 -15.14 1.26
N GLU A 23 11.38 -16.24 1.87
CA GLU A 23 12.25 -17.25 2.49
C GLU A 23 13.26 -17.87 1.51
N ARG A 24 12.94 -17.89 0.21
CA ARG A 24 13.80 -18.46 -0.83
C ARG A 24 14.72 -17.44 -1.50
N MET A 25 14.64 -16.16 -1.10
CA MET A 25 15.44 -15.09 -1.70
C MET A 25 16.86 -15.09 -1.16
N SER A 26 17.82 -14.71 -2.02
CA SER A 26 19.15 -14.32 -1.55
C SER A 26 19.06 -13.01 -0.76
N HIS A 27 20.11 -12.72 0.02
CA HIS A 27 20.19 -11.47 0.78
C HIS A 27 20.08 -10.24 -0.14
N GLU A 28 20.76 -10.25 -1.28
CA GLU A 28 20.72 -9.16 -2.26
C GLU A 28 19.32 -8.99 -2.86
N GLN A 29 18.66 -10.09 -3.24
CA GLN A 29 17.29 -10.05 -3.77
C GLN A 29 16.31 -9.46 -2.74
N ALA A 30 16.44 -9.85 -1.47
CA ALA A 30 15.61 -9.33 -0.40
C ALA A 30 15.84 -7.82 -0.18
N GLN A 31 17.08 -7.33 -0.23
CA GLN A 31 17.38 -5.90 -0.12
C GLN A 31 16.76 -5.09 -1.26
N VAL A 32 16.93 -5.54 -2.50
CA VAL A 32 16.33 -4.88 -3.67
C VAL A 32 14.80 -4.88 -3.55
N LEU A 33 14.20 -6.01 -3.18
CA LEU A 33 12.75 -6.11 -2.99
C LEU A 33 12.25 -5.14 -1.92
N LEU A 34 12.93 -5.02 -0.78
CA LEU A 34 12.50 -4.14 0.32
C LEU A 34 12.48 -2.67 -0.11
N ILE A 35 13.49 -2.22 -0.85
CA ILE A 35 13.56 -0.85 -1.36
C ILE A 35 12.40 -0.59 -2.33
N GLU A 36 12.17 -1.50 -3.27
CA GLU A 36 11.08 -1.37 -4.24
C GLU A 36 9.70 -1.43 -3.58
N GLN A 37 9.51 -2.31 -2.59
CA GLN A 37 8.27 -2.41 -1.83
C GLN A 37 7.98 -1.09 -1.08
N TYR A 38 8.99 -0.47 -0.48
CA TYR A 38 8.82 0.82 0.19
C TYR A 38 8.46 1.93 -0.80
N ARG A 39 9.10 1.97 -1.98
CA ARG A 39 8.75 2.90 -3.07
C ARG A 39 7.28 2.75 -3.48
N GLN A 40 6.81 1.51 -3.67
CA GLN A 40 5.41 1.23 -3.99
C GLN A 40 4.46 1.68 -2.88
N MET A 41 4.84 1.55 -1.60
CA MET A 41 4.04 2.03 -0.48
C MET A 41 3.85 3.55 -0.51
N LEU A 42 4.91 4.32 -0.79
CA LEU A 42 4.82 5.79 -0.91
C LEU A 42 3.92 6.24 -2.08
N LEU A 43 4.02 5.55 -3.22
CA LEU A 43 3.15 5.82 -4.37
C LEU A 43 1.68 5.51 -4.05
N ARG A 44 1.43 4.38 -3.39
CA ARG A 44 0.09 3.99 -2.96
C ARG A 44 -0.50 4.98 -1.95
N GLU A 45 0.31 5.48 -1.01
CA GLU A 45 -0.10 6.52 -0.07
C GLU A 45 -0.52 7.80 -0.80
N THR A 46 0.28 8.24 -1.76
CA THR A 46 -0.02 9.45 -2.56
C THR A 46 -1.31 9.26 -3.34
N LEU A 47 -1.47 8.12 -4.00
CA LEU A 47 -2.68 7.78 -4.75
C LEU A 47 -3.94 7.82 -3.86
N TYR A 48 -3.90 7.17 -2.69
CA TYR A 48 -5.04 7.20 -1.77
C TYR A 48 -5.33 8.60 -1.25
N ARG A 49 -4.30 9.40 -0.97
CA ARG A 49 -4.47 10.79 -0.53
C ARG A 49 -5.17 11.61 -1.60
N ASP A 50 -4.77 11.46 -2.87
CA ASP A 50 -5.36 12.21 -3.97
C ASP A 50 -6.79 11.75 -4.27
N LEU A 51 -7.06 10.44 -4.21
CA LEU A 51 -8.44 9.91 -4.30
C LEU A 51 -9.34 10.49 -3.20
N LEU A 52 -8.87 10.53 -1.95
CA LEU A 52 -9.64 11.09 -0.84
C LEU A 52 -9.89 12.59 -1.00
N LYS A 53 -8.91 13.36 -1.48
CA LYS A 53 -9.10 14.79 -1.76
C LYS A 53 -10.16 15.02 -2.83
N GLN A 54 -10.16 14.22 -3.89
CA GLN A 54 -11.16 14.28 -4.96
C GLN A 54 -12.56 13.96 -4.44
N GLU A 55 -12.72 12.84 -3.72
CA GLU A 55 -14.01 12.43 -3.13
C GLU A 55 -14.56 13.47 -2.15
N TRP A 56 -13.69 14.16 -1.41
CA TRP A 56 -14.08 15.18 -0.44
C TRP A 56 -14.08 16.61 -1.02
N GLN A 57 -13.86 16.77 -2.33
CA GLN A 57 -13.81 18.07 -3.02
C GLN A 57 -12.81 19.06 -2.37
N LEU A 58 -11.75 18.55 -1.75
CA LEU A 58 -10.75 19.38 -1.08
C LEU A 58 -9.86 20.14 -2.08
N ASP A 59 -9.83 19.69 -3.33
CA ASP A 59 -9.10 20.34 -4.42
C ASP A 59 -9.82 21.58 -4.98
N THR A 60 -11.14 21.76 -4.72
CA THR A 60 -11.95 22.87 -5.25
C THR A 60 -12.17 24.01 -4.24
N GLY A 61 -11.74 23.88 -2.98
CA GLY A 61 -12.10 24.78 -1.88
C GLY A 61 -11.35 26.11 -1.75
N PHE A 62 -10.37 26.43 -2.61
CA PHE A 62 -9.61 27.69 -2.52
C PHE A 62 -9.66 28.57 -3.78
N ALA A 63 -10.34 28.14 -4.83
CA ALA A 63 -10.41 28.87 -6.10
C ALA A 63 -11.68 29.74 -6.27
N SER A 64 -12.45 29.96 -5.20
CA SER A 64 -13.75 30.65 -5.27
C SER A 64 -13.95 31.77 -4.23
N LEU A 65 -12.88 32.38 -3.74
CA LEU A 65 -12.95 33.63 -2.95
C LEU A 65 -12.19 34.76 -3.66
#